data_AF-A0A3B8JF93-F1
#
_entry.id   AF-A0A3B8JF93-F1
#
_cell.length_a   1.000
_cell.length_b   1.000
_cell.length_c   1.000
_cell.angle_alpha   90.00
_cell.angle_beta   90.00
_cell.angle_gamma   90.00
#
_symmetry.space_group_name_H-M   'P 1'
#
loop_
_entity.id
_entity.type
_entity.pdbx_description
1 polymer ?
#
loop_
_entity_poly.entity_id
_entity_poly.type
_entity_poly.pdbx_seq_one_letter_code
_entity_poly.pdbx_strand_id
1 'polypeptide(L)'
;MLLECKGEGDHIHLLLDIHPDNNISTLLGSIKSATSRILRKEFEQELRPHFKNWNKGLWGDQLYIRSAGGAPLKVLEEYIQSHSRG
;
A
#
# COMPACT_ATOMS: atom_id res chain seq x y z
N MET A 1 -6.55 -1.16 7.37
CA MET A 1 -7.62 -0.42 6.69
C MET A 1 -7.01 0.61 5.74
N LEU A 2 -7.61 0.83 4.56
CA LEU A 2 -7.22 1.93 3.64
C LEU A 2 -7.93 3.21 4.11
N LEU A 3 -7.16 4.26 4.40
CA LEU A 3 -7.68 5.54 4.88
C LEU A 3 -7.80 6.56 3.73
N GLU A 4 -6.76 6.68 2.91
CA GLU A 4 -6.76 7.56 1.74
C GLU A 4 -6.02 6.91 0.56
N CYS A 5 -6.49 7.22 -0.66
CA CYS A 5 -5.84 6.86 -1.90
C CYS A 5 -5.83 8.07 -2.83
N LYS A 6 -4.64 8.49 -3.27
CA LYS A 6 -4.45 9.57 -4.24
C LYS A 6 -3.52 9.08 -5.35
N GLY A 7 -3.69 9.59 -6.56
CA GLY A 7 -2.88 9.21 -7.71
C GLY A 7 -2.37 10.43 -8.45
N GLU A 8 -1.13 10.35 -8.92
CA GLU A 8 -0.54 11.23 -9.90
C GLU A 8 -0.33 10.47 -11.23
N GLY A 9 0.21 11.14 -12.24
CA GLY A 9 0.38 10.54 -13.58
C GLY A 9 1.30 9.32 -13.62
N ASP A 10 2.20 9.16 -12.64
CA ASP A 10 3.25 8.14 -12.61
C ASP A 10 3.34 7.36 -11.28
N HIS A 11 2.62 7.75 -10.23
CA HIS A 11 2.63 7.06 -8.94
C HIS A 11 1.32 7.24 -8.14
N ILE A 12 1.17 6.44 -7.07
CA ILE A 12 0.04 6.52 -6.14
C ILE A 12 0.52 6.72 -4.70
N HIS A 13 -0.28 7.44 -3.92
CA HIS A 13 -0.11 7.60 -2.48
C HIS A 13 -1.23 6.87 -1.74
N LEU A 14 -0.85 5.97 -0.83
CA LEU A 14 -1.77 5.24 0.03
C LEU A 14 -1.51 5.63 1.48
N LEU A 15 -2.56 6.06 2.19
CA LEU A 15 -2.54 6.17 3.64
C LEU A 15 -3.23 4.92 4.20
N LEU A 16 -2.47 4.13 4.95
CA LEU A 16 -2.93 2.85 5.49
C LEU A 16 -2.86 2.88 7.02
N ASP A 17 -3.93 2.39 7.65
CA ASP A 17 -3.92 2.00 9.05
C ASP A 17 -3.62 0.50 9.13
N ILE A 18 -2.50 0.13 9.74
CA ILE A 18 -1.99 -1.25 9.73
C ILE A 18 -1.66 -1.70 11.14
N HIS A 19 -2.06 -2.94 11.47
CA HIS A 19 -1.66 -3.57 12.73
C HIS A 19 -0.13 -3.67 12.82
N PRO A 20 0.50 -3.38 13.98
CA PRO A 20 1.96 -3.39 14.14
C PRO A 20 2.63 -4.72 13.75
N ASP A 21 1.94 -5.84 13.95
CA ASP A 21 2.47 -7.17 13.58
C ASP A 21 2.45 -7.47 12.08
N ASN A 22 1.90 -6.60 11.24
CA ASN A 22 1.90 -6.83 9.80
C ASN A 22 3.27 -6.61 9.20
N ASN A 23 3.71 -7.58 8.38
CA ASN A 23 4.86 -7.38 7.52
C ASN A 23 4.50 -6.39 6.39
N ILE A 24 4.93 -5.13 6.58
CA ILE A 24 4.65 -4.01 5.68
C ILE A 24 5.11 -4.31 4.26
N SER A 25 6.30 -4.90 4.10
CA SER A 25 6.87 -5.24 2.80
C SER A 25 6.03 -6.28 2.05
N THR A 26 5.58 -7.33 2.74
CA THR A 26 4.72 -8.37 2.15
C THR A 26 3.34 -7.81 1.78
N LEU A 27 2.76 -6.97 2.63
CA LEU A 27 1.48 -6.31 2.35
C LEU A 27 1.55 -5.46 1.09
N LEU A 28 2.57 -4.60 0.99
CA LEU A 28 2.74 -3.69 -0.14
C LEU A 28 3.09 -4.45 -1.43
N GLY A 29 3.88 -5.51 -1.34
CA GLY A 29 4.11 -6.42 -2.47
C GLY A 29 2.81 -7.07 -2.97
N SER A 30 1.94 -7.50 -2.05
CA SER A 30 0.64 -8.07 -2.38
C SER A 30 -0.28 -7.04 -3.03
N ILE A 31 -0.31 -5.80 -2.53
CA ILE A 31 -1.07 -4.70 -3.13
C ILE A 31 -0.58 -4.42 -4.55
N LYS A 32 0.74 -4.25 -4.75
CA LYS A 32 1.33 -4.01 -6.09
C LYS A 32 0.99 -5.15 -7.06
N SER A 33 1.13 -6.40 -6.62
CA SER A 33 0.81 -7.57 -7.45
C SER A 33 -0.68 -7.63 -7.82
N ALA A 34 -1.56 -7.52 -6.82
CA ALA A 34 -3.01 -7.59 -7.03
C ALA A 34 -3.52 -6.47 -7.95
N THR A 35 -3.09 -5.23 -7.69
CA THR A 35 -3.47 -4.07 -8.51
C THR A 35 -2.90 -4.16 -9.92
N SER A 36 -1.64 -4.59 -10.08
CA SER A 36 -1.07 -4.83 -11.41
C SER A 36 -1.89 -5.85 -12.19
N ARG A 37 -2.33 -6.94 -11.56
CA ARG A 37 -3.14 -7.96 -12.22
C ARG A 37 -4.53 -7.45 -12.60
N ILE A 38 -5.22 -6.77 -11.67
CA ILE A 38 -6.58 -6.27 -11.87
C ILE A 38 -6.59 -5.17 -12.95
N LEU A 39 -5.74 -4.15 -12.79
CA LEU A 39 -5.72 -3.00 -13.70
C LEU A 39 -5.36 -3.41 -15.13
N ARG A 40 -4.39 -4.32 -15.29
CA ARG A 40 -4.02 -4.82 -16.63
C ARG A 40 -5.08 -5.71 -17.26
N LYS A 41 -5.98 -6.31 -16.47
CA LYS A 41 -7.09 -7.11 -16.98
C LYS A 41 -8.28 -6.23 -17.36
N GLU A 42 -8.60 -5.24 -16.53
CA GLU A 42 -9.81 -4.42 -16.68
C GLU A 42 -9.60 -3.22 -17.60
N PHE A 43 -8.38 -2.64 -17.62
CA PHE A 43 -8.07 -1.41 -18.34
C PHE A 43 -6.93 -1.62 -19.36
N GLU A 44 -6.88 -2.80 -19.99
CA GLU A 44 -5.83 -3.10 -20.95
C GLU A 44 -5.79 -2.11 -22.11
N GLN A 45 -6.96 -1.71 -22.64
CA GLN A 45 -7.05 -0.84 -23.81
C GLN A 45 -6.53 0.57 -23.51
N GLU A 46 -6.77 1.05 -22.30
CA GLU A 46 -6.32 2.35 -21.81
C GLU A 46 -4.84 2.33 -21.44
N LEU A 47 -4.37 1.26 -20.78
CA LEU A 47 -3.00 1.19 -20.29
C LEU A 47 -1.99 0.85 -21.40
N ARG A 48 -2.32 -0.08 -22.30
CA ARG A 48 -1.38 -0.65 -23.27
C ARG A 48 -0.66 0.39 -24.14
N PRO A 49 -1.29 1.48 -24.61
CA PRO A 49 -0.60 2.57 -25.33
C PRO A 49 0.50 3.28 -24.52
N HIS A 50 0.39 3.31 -23.19
CA HIS A 50 1.34 4.01 -22.31
C HIS A 50 2.54 3.14 -21.89
N PHE A 51 2.50 1.83 -22.11
CA PHE A 51 3.56 0.91 -21.71
C PHE A 51 4.45 0.48 -22.88
N LYS A 52 5.73 0.89 -22.85
CA LYS A 52 6.75 0.46 -23.84
C LYS A 52 6.98 -1.06 -23.82
N ASN A 53 6.84 -1.70 -22.66
CA ASN A 53 6.98 -3.14 -22.51
C ASN A 53 5.85 -3.67 -21.62
N TRP A 54 4.81 -4.22 -22.24
CA TRP A 54 3.68 -4.80 -21.50
C TRP A 54 4.13 -5.98 -20.62
N ASN A 55 5.17 -6.72 -20.98
CA ASN A 55 5.64 -7.83 -20.13
C ASN A 55 6.35 -7.36 -18.85
N LYS A 56 6.70 -6.08 -18.74
CA LYS A 56 7.18 -5.48 -17.50
C LYS A 56 5.99 -5.27 -16.55
N GLY A 57 6.21 -5.44 -15.24
CA GLY A 57 5.17 -5.19 -14.23
C GLY A 57 4.64 -3.75 -14.30
N LEU A 58 3.40 -3.53 -13.84
CA LEU A 58 2.77 -2.19 -13.84
C LEU A 58 3.55 -1.20 -12.97
N TRP A 59 4.00 -1.67 -11.81
CA TRP A 59 4.70 -0.86 -10.82
C TRP A 59 6.22 -1.00 -10.93
N GLY A 60 6.94 0.08 -10.68
CA GLY A 60 8.40 0.03 -10.48
C GLY A 60 8.78 -0.67 -9.17
N ASP A 61 10.03 -1.10 -9.03
CA ASP A 61 10.51 -1.82 -7.84
C ASP A 61 10.58 -0.93 -6.59
N GLN A 62 10.66 0.38 -6.79
CA GLN A 62 10.79 1.36 -5.72
C GLN A 62 9.50 1.44 -4.89
N LEU A 63 9.70 1.74 -3.61
CA LEU A 63 8.66 1.90 -2.62
C LEU A 63 9.15 2.90 -1.57
N TYR A 64 8.32 3.90 -1.27
CA TYR A 64 8.57 4.84 -0.20
C TYR A 64 7.59 4.58 0.94
N ILE A 65 8.10 4.43 2.15
CA ILE A 65 7.31 4.19 3.36
C ILE A 65 7.72 5.23 4.38
N ARG A 66 6.73 5.91 4.94
CA ARG A 66 6.92 6.83 6.05
C ARG A 66 5.80 6.61 7.05
N SER A 67 6.15 6.45 8.32
CA SER A 67 5.16 6.53 9.39
C SER A 67 4.58 7.95 9.41
N ALA A 68 3.27 8.06 9.29
CA ALA A 68 2.56 9.29 9.60
C ALA A 68 2.59 9.41 11.13
N GLY A 69 3.71 9.90 11.68
CA GLY A 69 3.96 9.99 13.11
C GLY A 69 2.83 10.73 13.80
N GLY A 70 1.97 9.97 14.48
CA GLY A 70 0.75 10.50 15.07
C GLY A 70 -0.02 9.50 15.92
N ALA A 71 0.55 8.34 16.29
CA ALA A 71 -0.04 7.57 17.37
C ALA A 71 0.18 8.38 18.66
N PRO A 72 -0.85 9.00 19.25
CA PRO A 72 -0.70 9.67 20.52
C PRO A 72 -0.23 8.63 21.55
N LEU A 73 0.57 9.02 22.53
CA LEU A 73 1.00 8.13 23.63
C LEU A 73 -0.16 7.30 24.21
N LYS A 74 -1.37 7.88 24.19
CA LYS A 74 -2.62 7.24 24.59
C LYS A 74 -2.97 5.96 23.81
N VAL A 75 -2.73 5.91 22.50
CA VAL A 75 -2.98 4.71 21.67
C VAL A 75 -1.95 3.62 21.96
N LEU A 76 -0.70 4.00 22.25
CA LEU A 76 0.33 3.08 22.72
C LEU A 76 0.02 2.54 24.13
N GLU A 77 -0.46 3.40 25.03
CA GLU A 77 -0.90 3.02 26.37
C GLU A 77 -2.10 2.06 26.32
N GLU A 78 -3.11 2.32 25.50
CA GLU A 78 -4.25 1.43 25.29
C GLU A 78 -3.84 0.07 24.69
N TYR A 79 -2.88 0.08 23.74
CA TYR A 79 -2.30 -1.16 23.20
C TYR A 79 -1.56 -1.97 24.27
N ILE A 80 -0.73 -1.33 25.10
CA ILE A 80 0.00 -2.00 26.18
C ILE A 80 -0.97 -2.53 27.26
N GLN A 81 -2.00 -1.77 27.62
CA GLN A 81 -3.00 -2.19 28.60
C GLN A 81 -3.90 -3.34 28.10
N SER A 82 -4.24 -3.36 26.82
CA SER A 82 -5.01 -4.47 26.22
C SER A 82 -4.19 -5.76 26.10
N HIS A 83 -2.87 -5.66 25.86
CA HIS A 83 -1.97 -6.82 25.73
C HIS A 83 -1.37 -7.32 27.06
N SER A 84 -1.47 -6.55 28.14
CA SER A 84 -1.01 -6.94 29.50
C SER A 84 -2.10 -7.60 30.36
N ARG A 85 -3.31 -7.76 29.83
CA ARG A 85 -4.40 -8.54 30.44
C ARG A 85 -4.47 -9.99 29.92
N GLY A 86 -3.39 -10.47 29.30
CA GLY A 86 -3.17 -11.89 28.99
C GLY A 86 -2.44 -12.60 30.11
#